data_AF-A0A963WJI4-F1
#
_entry.id   AF-A0A963WJI4-F1
#
_cell.length_a   1.000
_cell.length_b   1.000
_cell.length_c   1.000
_cell.angle_alpha   90.00
_cell.angle_beta   90.00
_cell.angle_gamma   90.00
#
_symmetry.space_group_name_H-M   'P 1'
#
loop_
_entity.id
_entity.type
_entity.pdbx_description
1 polymer ?
#
loop_
_entity_poly.entity_id
_entity_poly.type
_entity_poly.pdbx_seq_one_letter_code
_entity_poly.pdbx_strand_id
1 'polypeptide(L)' 'GLESVNAEVGQFVLAGEPVGQMGTLALASAVTPAGGPIQPVLYVEFRKDGRAIDPQPWWADNPNGVEG' A
#
# COMPACT_ATOMS: atom_id res chain seq x y z
N GLY A 1 5.01 -7.03 4.85
CA GLY A 1 4.07 -6.12 5.53
C GLY A 1 4.76 -4.82 5.85
N LEU A 2 4.09 -3.89 6.54
CA LEU A 2 4.76 -2.70 7.08
C LEU A 2 5.68 -3.11 8.23
N GLU A 3 6.93 -2.66 8.21
CA GLU A 3 7.91 -2.80 9.29
C GLU A 3 7.80 -1.65 10.29
N SER A 4 7.48 -0.45 9.79
CA SER A 4 7.22 0.73 10.62
C SER A 4 5.96 1.44 10.16
N VAL A 5 5.29 2.11 11.11
CA VAL A 5 4.12 2.95 10.90
C VAL A 5 4.46 4.35 11.40
N ASN A 6 4.17 5.36 10.59
CA ASN A 6 4.48 6.76 10.88
C ASN A 6 3.25 7.58 11.31
N ALA A 7 2.05 7.00 11.23
CA ALA A 7 0.78 7.65 11.57
C ALA A 7 0.19 7.11 12.89
N GLU A 8 -0.53 7.97 13.61
CA GLU A 8 -1.26 7.62 14.84
C GLU A 8 -2.78 7.54 14.63
N VAL A 9 -3.48 6.85 15.54
CA VAL A 9 -4.94 6.77 15.51
C VAL A 9 -5.54 8.15 15.78
N GLY A 10 -6.39 8.61 14.87
CA GLY A 10 -7.03 9.93 14.94
C GLY A 10 -6.20 11.05 14.30
N GLN A 11 -4.99 10.77 13.82
CA GLN A 11 -4.21 11.72 13.04
C GLN A 11 -4.85 11.97 11.67
N PHE A 12 -4.93 13.24 11.28
CA PHE A 12 -5.22 13.64 9.91
C PHE A 12 -3.92 13.61 9.09
N VAL A 13 -3.94 12.93 7.94
CA VAL A 13 -2.77 12.83 7.04
C VAL A 13 -3.03 13.57 5.73
N LEU A 14 -1.98 14.18 5.18
CA LEU A 14 -2.04 14.87 3.89
C LEU A 14 -1.75 13.92 2.71
N ALA A 15 -2.20 14.29 1.53
CA ALA A 15 -1.82 13.60 0.30
C ALA A 15 -0.29 13.64 0.12
N GLY A 16 0.33 12.48 -0.11
CA GLY A 16 1.78 12.34 -0.23
C GLY A 16 2.53 12.24 1.10
N GLU A 17 1.85 12.34 2.25
CA GLU A 17 2.46 12.14 3.55
C GLU A 17 2.78 10.63 3.79
N PRO A 18 4.00 10.28 4.22
CA PRO A 18 4.35 8.89 4.51
C PRO A 18 3.58 8.33 5.71
N VAL A 19 2.95 7.16 5.54
CA VAL A 19 2.21 6.47 6.62
C VAL A 19 2.96 5.28 7.24
N GLY A 20 4.07 4.87 6.62
CA GLY A 20 4.88 3.74 7.08
C GLY A 20 5.91 3.31 6.06
N GLN A 21 6.72 2.30 6.41
CA GLN A 21 7.68 1.68 5.51
C GLN A 21 7.45 0.17 5.45
N MET A 22 7.52 -0.39 4.24
CA MET A 22 7.48 -1.84 4.07
C MET A 22 8.78 -2.46 4.55
N GLY A 23 8.66 -3.59 5.25
CA GLY A 23 9.82 -4.38 5.63
C GLY A 23 10.36 -5.21 4.49
N THR A 24 11.61 -5.63 4.64
CA THR A 24 12.20 -6.65 3.77
C THR A 24 11.51 -8.00 4.03
N LEU A 25 11.14 -8.73 2.97
CA LEU A 25 10.67 -10.10 3.11
C LEU A 25 11.82 -11.01 3.54
N ALA A 26 11.84 -11.40 4.83
CA ALA A 26 12.68 -12.49 5.28
C ALA A 26 12.12 -13.81 4.76
N LEU A 27 12.81 -14.44 3.79
CA LEU A 27 12.47 -15.79 3.32
C LEU A 27 12.65 -16.79 4.48
N ALA A 28 11.56 -17.14 5.16
CA ALA A 28 11.51 -18.35 5.98
C ALA A 28 10.62 -19.45 5.40
N SER A 29 9.67 -19.14 4.51
CA SER A 29 8.87 -20.12 3.76
C SER A 29 8.00 -19.40 2.73
N ALA A 30 8.44 -19.31 1.47
CA ALA A 30 7.56 -18.93 0.38
C ALA A 30 8.00 -19.66 -0.89
N VAL A 31 7.10 -20.46 -1.43
CA VAL A 31 7.21 -21.11 -2.73
C VAL A 31 7.52 -20.02 -3.76
N THR A 32 8.70 -20.09 -4.36
CA THR A 32 9.19 -19.15 -5.36
C THR A 32 8.37 -19.29 -6.64
N PRO A 33 7.61 -18.28 -7.09
CA PRO A 33 7.20 -18.21 -8.48
C PRO A 33 8.44 -17.81 -9.28
N ALA A 34 9.01 -18.76 -10.02
CA ALA A 34 9.98 -18.57 -11.10
C ALA A 34 10.94 -17.35 -10.97
N GLY A 35 11.96 -17.47 -10.11
CA GLY A 35 13.29 -16.88 -10.36
C GLY A 35 13.50 -15.36 -10.17
N GLY A 36 12.58 -14.62 -9.53
CA GLY A 36 12.78 -13.20 -9.20
C GLY A 36 12.99 -12.92 -7.70
N PRO A 37 13.55 -11.75 -7.31
CA PRO A 37 13.61 -11.34 -5.90
C PRO A 37 12.18 -11.21 -5.34
N ILE A 38 11.94 -11.72 -4.12
CA ILE A 38 10.64 -11.58 -3.47
C ILE A 38 10.49 -10.14 -2.98
N GLN A 39 9.68 -9.35 -3.68
CA GLN A 39 9.43 -7.95 -3.34
C GLN A 39 8.27 -7.84 -2.33
N PRO A 40 8.35 -6.89 -1.37
CA PRO A 40 7.27 -6.67 -0.42
C PRO A 40 5.99 -6.24 -1.15
N VAL A 41 4.89 -6.94 -0.87
CA VAL A 41 3.56 -6.62 -1.41
C VAL A 41 2.82 -5.74 -0.40
N LEU A 42 2.31 -4.59 -0.84
CA LEU A 42 1.40 -3.72 -0.09
C LEU A 42 -0.03 -4.01 -0.50
N TYR A 43 -0.90 -4.27 0.48
CA TYR A 43 -2.34 -4.36 0.27
C TYR A 43 -3.00 -3.02 0.60
N VAL A 44 -3.87 -2.54 -0.29
CA VAL A 44 -4.65 -1.32 -0.10
C VAL A 44 -6.12 -1.64 -0.38
N GLU A 45 -7.02 -1.20 0.51
CA GLU A 45 -8.47 -1.36 0.37
C GLU A 45 -9.18 -0.02 0.55
N PHE A 46 -10.15 0.24 -0.32
CA PHE A 46 -11.03 1.39 -0.21
C PHE A 46 -12.33 0.93 0.45
N ARG A 47 -12.79 1.69 1.44
CA ARG A 47 -14.03 1.41 2.16
C ARG A 47 -14.92 2.64 2.22
N LYS A 48 -16.21 2.43 2.07
CA LYS A 48 -17.25 3.43 2.31
C LYS A 48 -18.31 2.84 3.22
N ASP A 49 -18.68 3.57 4.27
CA ASP A 49 -19.68 3.14 5.26
C ASP A 49 -19.41 1.73 5.81
N GLY A 50 -18.13 1.43 6.05
CA GLY A 50 -17.68 0.14 6.58
C GLY A 50 -17.72 -1.03 5.58
N ARG A 51 -18.00 -0.81 4.29
CA ARG A 51 -17.98 -1.85 3.25
C ARG A 51 -16.84 -1.61 2.25
N ALA A 52 -16.18 -2.68 1.82
CA ALA A 52 -15.21 -2.62 0.73
C ALA A 52 -15.88 -2.20 -0.58
N ILE A 53 -15.21 -1.35 -1.36
CA ILE A 53 -15.66 -0.88 -2.67
C ILE A 53 -14.58 -1.11 -3.72
N ASP A 54 -14.97 -1.16 -5.00
CA ASP A 54 -14.02 -1.33 -6.12
C ASP A 54 -13.04 -0.15 -6.19
N PRO A 55 -11.73 -0.34 -5.91
CA PRO A 55 -10.78 0.78 -5.88
C PRO A 55 -10.44 1.33 -7.27
N GLN A 56 -10.78 0.64 -8.36
CA GLN A 56 -10.37 0.98 -9.72
C GLN A 56 -10.64 2.45 -10.11
N PRO A 57 -11.80 3.07 -9.79
CA PRO A 57 -12.08 4.46 -10.17
C PRO A 57 -11.25 5.52 -9.44
N TRP A 58 -10.55 5.17 -8.36
CA TRP A 58 -9.79 6.11 -7.51
C TRP A 58 -8.30 6.12 -7.79
N TRP A 59 -7.80 5.19 -8.61
CA TRP A 59 -6.44 5.24 -9.09
C TRP A 59 -6.31 6.23 -10.24
N ALA A 60 -5.18 6.94 -10.30
CA ALA A 60 -4.85 7.76 -11.44
C ALA A 60 -4.37 6.87 -12.60
N ASP A 61 -4.88 7.09 -13.81
CA ASP A 61 -4.40 6.41 -15.02
C ASP A 61 -2.96 6.79 -15.39
N ASN A 62 -2.46 7.92 -14.87
CA ASN A 62 -1.13 8.43 -15.12
C ASN A 62 -0.30 8.47 -13.82
N PRO A 63 0.88 7.82 -13.76
CA PRO A 63 1.74 7.83 -12.57
C PRO A 63 2.28 9.23 -12.19
N ASN A 64 2.15 10.22 -13.08
CA ASN A 64 2.54 11.61 -12.83
C ASN A 64 1.44 12.46 -12.18
N GLY A 65 0.30 11.87 -11.80
CA GLY A 65 -0.80 12.55 -11.10
C GLY A 65 -1.75 13.29 -12.04
N VAL A 66 -2.87 13.75 -11.47
CA VAL A 66 -3.79 14.69 -12.13
C VAL A 66 -3.19 16.09 -12.06
N GLU A 67 -2.79 16.65 -13.20
CA GLU A 67 -2.64 18.10 -13.31
C GLU A 67 -4.05 18.70 -13.11
N GLY A 68 -4.17 19.58 -12.12
CA GLY A 68 -5.43 20.22 -11.74
C GLY A 68 -5.99 21.17 -12.79
#